data_AF-A0A067M1A0-F1
#
_entry.id   AF-A0A067M1A0-F1
#
_cell.length_a   1.000
_cell.length_b   1.000
_cell.length_c   1.000
_cell.angle_alpha   90.00
_cell.angle_beta   90.00
_cell.angle_gamma   90.00
#
_symmetry.space_group_name_H-M   'P 1'
#
loop_
_entity.id
_entity.type
_entity.pdbx_description
1 polymer ?
#
loop_
_entity_poly.entity_id
_entity_poly.type
_entity_poly.pdbx_seq_one_letter_code
_entity_poly.pdbx_strand_id
1 'polypeptide(L)'
;MRAACRFAVWDPSRTDYGNPAVCEAAHDYLKENCAVNGLEDIFDNPSQSRTAALNHQLSVEASYVKGILKDLVRAGVLPEPGKTKTSLTKSVRDGMSKFTGSRKNSTVQHAIHLLILRAFARTKPHLLKESTRSKESQPPSESMTEQTVVAVDRSQKQRAPGTAANRTDFFSCLTTFFQEHQEKWGDNVSNGGWVKYIDDAIQVERREHPEDLLPIIPTRDSSASAASTSTGTPVYNPSLPGQVESHGGTFMTPPPPSNLSQFSALFLSPGVSN
;
A
#
# COMPACT_ATOMS: atom_id res chain seq x y z
N MET A 1 -15.95 -5.72 13.88
CA MET A 1 -14.90 -6.69 13.48
C MET A 1 -14.38 -6.47 12.06
N ARG A 2 -15.14 -6.80 11.01
CA ARG A 2 -14.65 -6.68 9.61
C ARG A 2 -14.13 -5.29 9.24
N ALA A 3 -14.83 -4.23 9.67
CA ALA A 3 -14.39 -2.86 9.44
C ALA A 3 -13.00 -2.60 10.06
N ALA A 4 -12.75 -3.04 11.30
CA ALA A 4 -11.45 -2.92 11.94
C ALA A 4 -10.34 -3.66 11.17
N CYS A 5 -10.61 -4.89 10.72
CA CYS A 5 -9.67 -5.62 9.87
C CYS A 5 -9.42 -4.91 8.53
N ARG A 6 -10.43 -4.25 7.95
CA ARG A 6 -10.27 -3.44 6.73
C ARG A 6 -9.37 -2.24 6.96
N PHE A 7 -9.55 -1.52 8.06
CA PHE A 7 -8.66 -0.42 8.45
C PHE A 7 -7.23 -0.93 8.63
N ALA A 8 -7.05 -2.01 9.42
CA ALA A 8 -5.74 -2.60 9.63
C ALA A 8 -5.06 -2.99 8.32
N VAL A 9 -5.73 -3.73 7.43
CA VAL A 9 -5.14 -4.21 6.16
C VAL A 9 -4.90 -3.10 5.13
N TRP A 10 -5.73 -2.05 5.13
CA TRP A 10 -5.65 -0.96 4.15
C TRP A 10 -4.72 0.20 4.57
N ASP A 11 -4.20 0.14 5.79
CA ASP A 11 -3.23 1.12 6.28
C ASP A 11 -2.00 1.21 5.35
N PRO A 12 -1.73 2.40 4.76
CA PRO A 12 -0.64 2.57 3.81
C PRO A 12 0.76 2.51 4.46
N SER A 13 0.85 2.51 5.79
CA SER A 13 2.09 2.32 6.53
C SER A 13 2.40 0.84 6.83
N ARG A 14 1.46 -0.07 6.54
CA ARG A 14 1.59 -1.48 6.93
C ARG A 14 2.62 -2.23 6.09
N THR A 15 3.63 -2.74 6.77
CA THR A 15 4.65 -3.64 6.23
C THR A 15 4.44 -5.11 6.59
N ASP A 16 3.70 -5.41 7.68
CA ASP A 16 3.40 -6.78 8.12
C ASP A 16 1.93 -7.16 7.92
N TYR A 17 1.72 -8.18 7.07
CA TYR A 17 0.44 -8.80 6.74
C TYR A 17 0.22 -10.17 7.40
N GLY A 18 1.07 -10.56 8.33
CA GLY A 18 0.85 -11.70 9.21
C GLY A 18 -0.50 -11.57 9.91
N ASN A 19 -1.24 -12.68 10.05
CA ASN A 19 -2.51 -12.65 10.77
C ASN A 19 -2.39 -12.07 12.19
N PRO A 20 -1.36 -12.41 12.98
CA PRO A 20 -1.18 -11.81 14.31
C PRO A 20 -1.12 -10.28 14.28
N ALA A 21 -0.26 -9.69 13.44
CA ALA A 21 -0.08 -8.24 13.33
C ALA A 21 -1.34 -7.50 12.82
N VAL A 22 -2.13 -8.14 11.95
CA VAL A 22 -3.41 -7.58 11.49
C VAL A 22 -4.48 -7.68 12.60
N CYS A 23 -4.51 -8.79 13.33
CA CYS A 23 -5.47 -8.97 14.42
C CYS A 23 -5.19 -8.02 15.58
N GLU A 24 -3.93 -7.80 15.93
CA GLU A 24 -3.50 -6.83 16.95
C GLU A 24 -3.95 -5.41 16.59
N ALA A 25 -3.61 -4.93 15.40
CA ALA A 25 -4.05 -3.60 14.96
C ALA A 25 -5.58 -3.47 14.86
N ALA A 26 -6.28 -4.53 14.45
CA ALA A 26 -7.74 -4.53 14.44
C ALA A 26 -8.33 -4.53 15.86
N HIS A 27 -7.68 -5.20 16.80
CA HIS A 27 -8.05 -5.21 18.20
C HIS A 27 -7.85 -3.83 18.83
N ASP A 28 -6.72 -3.16 18.58
CA ASP A 28 -6.45 -1.81 19.05
C ASP A 28 -7.49 -0.81 18.52
N TYR A 29 -7.80 -0.88 17.21
CA TYR A 29 -8.87 -0.08 16.63
C TYR A 29 -10.22 -0.30 17.32
N LEU A 30 -10.59 -1.55 17.62
CA LEU A 30 -11.85 -1.86 18.30
C LEU A 30 -11.87 -1.38 19.75
N LYS A 31 -10.72 -1.40 20.42
CA LYS A 31 -10.56 -0.90 21.78
C LYS A 31 -10.70 0.62 21.83
N GLU A 32 -10.05 1.34 20.91
CA GLU A 32 -10.17 2.80 20.79
C GLU A 32 -11.61 3.24 20.46
N ASN A 33 -12.34 2.41 19.72
CA ASN A 33 -13.70 2.68 19.30
C ASN A 33 -14.73 1.82 20.06
N CYS A 34 -14.40 1.33 21.26
CA CYS A 34 -15.25 0.37 21.98
C CYS A 34 -16.65 0.93 22.25
N ALA A 35 -16.73 2.20 22.65
CA ALA A 35 -17.99 2.89 22.96
C ALA A 35 -18.93 3.01 21.75
N VAL A 36 -18.35 3.29 20.58
CA VAL A 36 -19.11 3.42 19.33
C VAL A 36 -19.59 2.06 18.83
N ASN A 37 -18.86 0.99 19.15
CA ASN A 37 -19.14 -0.35 18.67
C ASN A 37 -19.95 -1.22 19.66
N GLY A 38 -20.28 -0.71 20.86
CA GLY A 38 -20.96 -1.48 21.90
C GLY A 38 -20.12 -2.64 22.43
N LEU A 39 -18.79 -2.44 22.54
CA LEU A 39 -17.82 -3.46 22.97
C LEU A 39 -17.19 -3.16 24.34
N GLU A 40 -17.68 -2.16 25.06
CA GLU A 40 -17.17 -1.75 26.37
C GLU A 40 -17.11 -2.94 27.33
N ASP A 41 -18.20 -3.71 27.44
CA ASP A 41 -18.29 -4.91 28.30
C ASP A 41 -17.24 -5.98 27.99
N ILE A 42 -16.74 -6.06 26.75
CA ILE A 42 -15.73 -7.03 26.34
C ILE A 42 -14.34 -6.57 26.80
N PHE A 43 -14.08 -5.27 26.74
CA PHE A 43 -12.77 -4.70 27.09
C PHE A 43 -12.64 -4.33 28.57
N ASP A 44 -13.74 -3.94 29.23
CA ASP A 44 -13.77 -3.60 30.65
C ASP A 44 -13.74 -4.85 31.54
N ASN A 45 -14.33 -5.95 31.07
CA ASN A 45 -14.37 -7.24 31.76
C ASN A 45 -13.86 -8.37 30.85
N PRO A 46 -12.54 -8.42 30.58
CA PRO A 46 -11.98 -9.40 29.65
C PRO A 46 -11.99 -10.79 30.28
N SER A 47 -12.95 -11.63 29.87
CA SER A 47 -12.89 -13.07 30.15
C SER A 47 -12.06 -13.78 29.09
N GLN A 48 -11.31 -14.81 29.49
CA GLN A 48 -10.48 -15.59 28.56
C GLN A 48 -11.30 -16.14 27.38
N SER A 49 -12.55 -16.57 27.63
CA SER A 49 -13.45 -17.08 26.58
C SER A 49 -13.90 -15.99 25.60
N ARG A 50 -14.22 -14.78 26.07
CA ARG A 50 -14.60 -13.64 25.22
C ARG A 50 -13.43 -13.17 24.37
N THR A 51 -12.25 -13.01 24.97
CA THR A 51 -11.03 -12.61 24.24
C THR A 51 -10.64 -13.66 23.20
N ALA A 52 -10.73 -14.95 23.53
CA ALA A 52 -10.47 -16.02 22.57
C ALA A 52 -11.47 -16.00 21.39
N ALA A 53 -12.76 -15.81 21.67
CA ALA A 53 -13.78 -15.70 20.63
C ALA A 53 -13.55 -14.48 19.72
N LEU A 54 -13.20 -13.32 20.31
CA LEU A 54 -12.86 -12.11 19.58
C LEU A 54 -11.66 -12.33 18.64
N ASN A 55 -10.56 -12.87 19.18
CA ASN A 55 -9.35 -13.13 18.41
C ASN A 55 -9.58 -14.14 17.28
N HIS A 56 -10.39 -15.17 17.52
CA HIS A 56 -10.79 -16.10 16.47
C HIS A 56 -11.55 -15.38 15.35
N GLN A 57 -12.55 -14.57 15.68
CA GLN A 57 -13.33 -13.83 14.70
C GLN A 57 -12.46 -12.83 13.91
N LEU A 58 -11.54 -12.12 14.59
CA LEU A 58 -10.59 -11.21 13.94
C LEU A 58 -9.67 -11.95 12.97
N SER A 59 -9.18 -13.13 13.32
CA SER A 59 -8.33 -13.94 12.42
C SER A 59 -9.05 -14.39 11.15
N VAL A 60 -10.32 -14.80 11.27
CA VAL A 60 -11.17 -15.15 10.12
C VAL A 60 -11.39 -13.94 9.22
N GLU A 61 -11.79 -12.80 9.80
CA GLU A 61 -12.05 -11.57 9.06
C GLU A 61 -10.76 -10.98 8.45
N ALA A 62 -9.62 -11.02 9.14
CA ALA A 62 -8.33 -10.59 8.63
C ALA A 62 -7.94 -11.39 7.38
N SER A 63 -8.11 -12.72 7.42
CA SER A 63 -7.83 -13.60 6.27
C SER A 63 -8.73 -13.27 5.07
N TYR A 64 -10.02 -13.04 5.32
CA TYR A 64 -10.98 -12.64 4.29
C TYR A 64 -10.63 -11.28 3.66
N VAL A 65 -10.36 -10.27 4.48
CA VAL A 65 -10.03 -8.91 4.05
C VAL A 65 -8.70 -8.87 3.28
N LYS A 66 -7.70 -9.64 3.70
CA LYS A 66 -6.47 -9.85 2.93
C LYS A 66 -6.76 -10.46 1.56
N GLY A 67 -7.70 -11.40 1.46
CA GLY A 67 -8.19 -11.90 0.17
C GLY A 67 -8.69 -10.79 -0.75
N ILE A 68 -9.47 -9.83 -0.22
CA ILE A 68 -9.94 -8.66 -0.97
C ILE A 68 -8.77 -7.80 -1.48
N LEU A 69 -7.76 -7.55 -0.64
CA LEU A 69 -6.58 -6.78 -1.03
C LEU A 69 -5.81 -7.50 -2.14
N LYS A 70 -5.62 -8.81 -2.01
CA LYS A 70 -4.95 -9.64 -3.01
C LYS A 70 -5.70 -9.60 -4.35
N ASP A 71 -7.02 -9.69 -4.34
CA ASP A 71 -7.84 -9.59 -5.56
C ASP A 71 -7.74 -8.19 -6.20
N LEU A 72 -7.65 -7.13 -5.40
CA LEU A 72 -7.43 -5.76 -5.89
C LEU A 72 -6.07 -5.61 -6.58
N VAL A 73 -5.00 -6.15 -5.98
CA VAL A 73 -3.66 -6.18 -6.58
C VAL A 73 -3.66 -7.02 -7.85
N ARG A 74 -4.28 -8.21 -7.80
CA ARG A 74 -4.39 -9.12 -8.95
C ARG A 74 -5.09 -8.48 -10.14
N ALA A 75 -6.17 -7.72 -9.92
CA ALA A 75 -6.90 -7.04 -11.00
C ALA A 75 -6.04 -6.02 -11.77
N GLY A 76 -4.99 -5.47 -11.15
CA GLY A 76 -4.02 -4.59 -11.80
C GLY A 76 -2.90 -5.33 -12.55
N VAL A 77 -2.52 -6.52 -12.09
CA VAL A 77 -1.31 -7.22 -12.56
C VAL A 77 -1.63 -8.39 -13.50
N LEU A 78 -2.61 -9.22 -13.14
CA LEU A 78 -3.03 -10.42 -13.86
C LEU A 78 -4.57 -10.46 -13.93
N PRO A 79 -5.17 -9.71 -14.86
CA PRO A 79 -6.63 -9.67 -14.98
C PRO A 79 -7.15 -11.04 -15.42
N GLU A 80 -8.41 -11.30 -15.12
CA GLU A 80 -9.09 -12.50 -15.60
C GLU A 80 -9.20 -12.47 -17.14
N PRO A 81 -9.28 -13.64 -17.81
CA PRO A 81 -9.49 -13.69 -19.25
C PRO A 81 -10.69 -12.85 -19.67
N GLY A 82 -10.49 -11.96 -20.65
CA GLY A 82 -11.53 -11.04 -21.15
C GLY A 82 -11.69 -9.74 -20.34
N LYS A 83 -10.91 -9.52 -19.28
CA LYS A 83 -10.86 -8.24 -18.55
C LYS A 83 -9.57 -7.49 -18.84
N THR A 84 -9.65 -6.17 -18.88
CA THR A 84 -8.48 -5.30 -18.96
C THR A 84 -7.82 -5.15 -17.60
N LYS A 85 -6.50 -4.89 -17.57
CA LYS A 85 -5.80 -4.52 -16.35
C LYS A 85 -6.44 -3.27 -15.74
N THR A 86 -6.59 -3.26 -14.42
CA THR A 86 -7.13 -2.10 -13.72
C THR A 86 -6.01 -1.11 -13.43
N SER A 87 -6.16 0.15 -13.84
CA SER A 87 -5.16 1.19 -13.58
C SER A 87 -4.97 1.47 -12.08
N LEU A 88 -3.83 2.05 -11.69
CA LEU A 88 -3.55 2.37 -10.28
C LEU A 88 -4.60 3.31 -9.69
N THR A 89 -4.94 4.41 -10.37
CA THR A 89 -5.91 5.39 -9.88
C THR A 89 -7.28 4.75 -9.64
N LYS A 90 -7.71 3.87 -10.55
CA LYS A 90 -8.96 3.14 -10.40
C LYS A 90 -8.90 2.16 -9.22
N SER A 91 -7.80 1.41 -9.07
CA SER A 91 -7.68 0.50 -7.93
C SER A 91 -7.55 1.18 -6.58
N VAL A 92 -6.90 2.34 -6.48
CA VAL A 92 -6.89 3.13 -5.24
C VAL A 92 -8.31 3.55 -4.88
N ARG A 93 -9.09 4.04 -5.85
CA ARG A 93 -10.50 4.44 -5.65
C ARG A 93 -11.38 3.25 -5.23
N ASP A 94 -11.23 2.12 -5.91
CA ASP A 94 -11.98 0.90 -5.61
C ASP A 94 -11.57 0.34 -4.24
N GLY A 95 -10.28 0.39 -3.91
CA GLY A 95 -9.74 0.05 -2.59
C GLY A 95 -10.35 0.92 -1.49
N MET A 96 -10.26 2.24 -1.61
CA MET A 96 -10.89 3.18 -0.66
C MET A 96 -12.37 2.83 -0.44
N SER A 97 -13.13 2.60 -1.52
CA SER A 97 -14.54 2.22 -1.43
C SER A 97 -14.76 0.90 -0.68
N LYS A 98 -13.92 -0.12 -0.91
CA LYS A 98 -14.06 -1.46 -0.31
C LYS A 98 -13.61 -1.51 1.15
N PHE A 99 -12.55 -0.79 1.50
CA PHE A 99 -11.93 -0.87 2.81
C PHE A 99 -12.49 0.17 3.79
N THR A 100 -12.77 1.39 3.32
CA THR A 100 -13.24 2.49 4.19
C THR A 100 -14.73 2.80 4.04
N GLY A 101 -15.40 2.23 3.03
CA GLY A 101 -16.77 2.58 2.67
C GLY A 101 -16.92 3.93 1.96
N SER A 102 -15.81 4.67 1.78
CA SER A 102 -15.78 5.97 1.11
C SER A 102 -14.86 5.93 -0.10
N ARG A 103 -15.25 6.60 -1.19
CA ARG A 103 -14.36 6.86 -2.34
C ARG A 103 -13.50 8.11 -2.16
N LYS A 104 -13.79 8.89 -1.12
CA LYS A 104 -13.09 10.14 -0.79
C LYS A 104 -11.91 9.82 0.11
N ASN A 105 -10.96 10.75 0.23
CA ASN A 105 -9.79 10.66 1.11
C ASN A 105 -8.71 9.65 0.66
N SER A 106 -8.63 9.32 -0.62
CA SER A 106 -7.45 8.64 -1.14
C SER A 106 -6.23 9.55 -0.99
N THR A 107 -5.21 9.09 -0.29
CA THR A 107 -3.95 9.83 -0.13
C THR A 107 -2.88 9.31 -1.08
N VAL A 108 -1.82 10.10 -1.29
CA VAL A 108 -0.61 9.71 -2.03
C VAL A 108 -0.03 8.40 -1.47
N GLN A 109 -0.03 8.26 -0.13
CA GLN A 109 0.50 7.07 0.54
C GLN A 109 -0.25 5.79 0.16
N HIS A 110 -1.58 5.83 0.03
CA HIS A 110 -2.35 4.67 -0.44
C HIS A 110 -1.98 4.30 -1.88
N ALA A 111 -1.74 5.29 -2.75
CA ALA A 111 -1.33 5.04 -4.12
C ALA A 111 0.07 4.42 -4.20
N ILE A 112 1.04 4.98 -3.46
CA ILE A 112 2.41 4.45 -3.37
C ILE A 112 2.39 3.03 -2.80
N HIS A 113 1.65 2.81 -1.73
CA HIS A 113 1.55 1.50 -1.10
C HIS A 113 1.00 0.46 -2.06
N LEU A 114 -0.14 0.74 -2.70
CA LEU A 114 -0.73 -0.18 -3.68
C LEU A 114 0.18 -0.40 -4.90
N LEU A 115 0.95 0.62 -5.30
CA LEU A 115 1.95 0.50 -6.36
C LEU A 115 3.08 -0.48 -5.96
N ILE A 116 3.60 -0.38 -4.73
CA ILE A 116 4.60 -1.33 -4.19
C ILE A 116 4.03 -2.76 -4.20
N LEU A 117 2.79 -2.95 -3.74
CA LEU A 117 2.13 -4.26 -3.75
C LEU A 117 2.01 -4.84 -5.16
N ARG A 118 1.67 -4.01 -6.16
CA ARG A 118 1.60 -4.40 -7.57
C ARG A 118 2.97 -4.74 -8.14
N ALA A 119 3.98 -3.92 -7.87
CA ALA A 119 5.35 -4.16 -8.31
C ALA A 119 5.89 -5.48 -7.75
N PHE A 120 5.67 -5.75 -6.46
CA PHE A 120 5.98 -7.03 -5.85
C PHE A 120 5.25 -8.18 -6.57
N ALA A 121 3.95 -8.05 -6.79
CA ALA A 121 3.15 -9.09 -7.43
C ALA A 121 3.55 -9.36 -8.90
N ARG A 122 4.05 -8.34 -9.62
CA ARG A 122 4.62 -8.50 -10.98
C ARG A 122 5.88 -9.38 -10.97
N THR A 123 6.71 -9.31 -9.93
CA THR A 123 7.91 -10.17 -9.81
C THR A 123 7.57 -11.60 -9.42
N LYS A 124 6.43 -11.81 -8.72
CA LYS A 124 6.00 -13.12 -8.22
C LYS A 124 4.55 -13.45 -8.64
N PRO A 125 4.25 -13.50 -9.96
CA PRO A 125 2.89 -13.66 -10.46
C PRO A 125 2.24 -14.99 -10.06
N HIS A 126 3.05 -16.03 -9.81
CA HIS A 126 2.56 -17.34 -9.38
C HIS A 126 1.86 -17.28 -8.02
N LEU A 127 2.25 -16.37 -7.12
CA LEU A 127 1.62 -16.19 -5.81
C LEU A 127 0.19 -15.63 -5.91
N LEU A 128 -0.19 -15.00 -7.03
CA LEU A 128 -1.53 -14.46 -7.27
C LEU A 128 -2.53 -15.50 -7.80
N LYS A 129 -2.05 -16.62 -8.36
CA LYS A 129 -2.92 -17.63 -9.02
C LYS A 129 -3.81 -18.37 -8.03
N GLU A 130 -3.36 -18.48 -6.79
CA GLU A 130 -4.12 -19.05 -5.67
C GLU A 130 -5.00 -17.96 -5.05
N SER A 131 -6.05 -17.52 -5.73
CA SER A 131 -7.07 -16.75 -4.99
C SER A 131 -7.72 -17.71 -4.01
N THR A 132 -7.60 -17.39 -2.72
CA THR A 132 -8.24 -18.09 -1.60
C THR A 132 -9.75 -17.98 -1.62
N ARG A 133 -10.34 -17.46 -2.70
CA ARG A 133 -11.73 -17.67 -3.09
C ARG A 133 -11.95 -19.15 -3.43
N SER A 134 -11.79 -20.01 -2.41
CA SER A 134 -12.67 -21.15 -2.21
C SER A 134 -14.06 -20.63 -2.51
N LYS A 135 -14.67 -21.19 -3.56
CA LYS A 135 -16.06 -20.98 -3.94
C LYS A 135 -16.88 -20.63 -2.70
N GLU A 136 -17.34 -19.39 -2.73
CA GLU A 136 -18.25 -18.73 -1.82
C GLU A 136 -19.24 -19.70 -1.17
N SER A 137 -19.04 -19.99 0.11
CA SER A 137 -20.17 -20.02 1.04
C SER A 137 -20.69 -18.58 1.06
N GLN A 138 -21.81 -18.34 0.39
CA GLN A 138 -22.53 -17.07 0.48
C GLN A 138 -22.68 -16.68 1.96
N PRO A 139 -22.51 -15.39 2.31
CA PRO A 139 -23.05 -14.92 3.59
C PRO A 139 -24.57 -15.16 3.58
N PRO A 140 -25.18 -15.66 4.66
CA PRO A 140 -26.62 -15.82 4.72
C PRO A 140 -27.25 -14.44 4.52
N SER A 141 -28.07 -14.34 3.48
CA SER A 141 -28.97 -13.23 3.29
C SER A 141 -29.81 -13.08 4.56
N GLU A 142 -29.78 -11.91 5.19
CA GLU A 142 -30.71 -11.53 6.25
C GLU A 142 -32.12 -11.47 5.64
N SER A 143 -32.82 -12.61 5.61
CA SER A 143 -34.26 -12.67 5.44
C SER A 143 -34.82 -13.37 6.68
N MET A 144 -35.42 -12.59 7.57
CA MET A 144 -36.26 -13.13 8.64
C MET A 144 -37.36 -13.99 8.03
N THR A 145 -37.28 -15.31 8.20
CA THR A 145 -38.46 -16.18 8.16
C THR A 145 -38.26 -17.35 9.10
N GLU A 146 -39.32 -17.66 9.83
CA GLU A 146 -39.39 -18.59 10.95
C GLU A 146 -39.08 -20.05 10.58
N GLN A 147 -38.51 -20.74 11.58
CA GLN A 147 -38.54 -22.17 11.87
C GLN A 147 -38.90 -23.15 10.74
N THR A 148 -37.91 -23.97 10.36
CA THR A 148 -38.12 -25.43 10.25
C THR A 148 -36.81 -26.14 10.56
N VAL A 149 -36.85 -27.03 11.56
CA VAL A 149 -35.74 -27.88 11.98
C VAL A 149 -35.59 -29.01 10.96
N VAL A 150 -34.54 -28.96 10.14
CA VAL A 150 -34.15 -30.09 9.28
C VAL A 150 -32.68 -30.39 9.54
N ALA A 151 -32.42 -31.63 9.95
CA ALA A 151 -31.11 -32.15 10.29
C ALA A 151 -30.12 -31.98 9.13
N VAL A 152 -29.06 -31.22 9.36
CA VAL A 152 -27.97 -31.02 8.40
C VAL A 152 -26.97 -32.15 8.57
N ASP A 153 -26.92 -33.03 7.58
CA ASP A 153 -25.84 -34.00 7.41
C ASP A 153 -24.56 -33.23 7.05
N ARG A 154 -23.77 -32.87 8.08
CA ARG A 154 -22.48 -32.19 7.93
C ARG A 154 -21.47 -33.20 7.40
N SER A 155 -21.40 -33.32 6.08
CA SER A 155 -20.22 -33.81 5.39
C SER A 155 -19.08 -32.80 5.55
N GLN A 156 -18.47 -32.75 6.73
CA GLN A 156 -17.17 -32.13 6.94
C GLN A 156 -16.16 -32.94 6.15
N LYS A 157 -15.88 -32.51 4.92
CA LYS A 157 -14.72 -32.96 4.16
C LYS A 157 -13.48 -32.45 4.91
N GLN A 158 -13.07 -33.18 5.93
CA GLN A 158 -11.80 -32.99 6.62
C GLN A 158 -10.71 -33.03 5.56
N ARG A 159 -10.10 -31.87 5.30
CA ARG A 159 -8.83 -31.83 4.57
C ARG A 159 -7.83 -32.60 5.43
N ALA A 160 -7.31 -33.69 4.89
CA ALA A 160 -6.28 -34.48 5.53
C ALA A 160 -5.13 -33.57 6.01
N PRO A 161 -4.58 -33.81 7.22
CA PRO A 161 -3.37 -33.14 7.68
C PRO A 161 -2.18 -33.75 6.94
N GLY A 162 -2.07 -33.45 5.65
CA GLY A 162 -0.99 -33.88 4.78
C GLY A 162 -0.05 -32.71 4.55
N THR A 163 1.04 -32.67 5.33
CA THR A 163 2.34 -32.07 4.98
C THR A 163 2.27 -30.77 4.18
N ALA A 164 2.06 -29.65 4.87
CA ALA A 164 2.25 -28.30 4.31
C ALA A 164 3.75 -28.04 4.06
N ALA A 165 4.32 -28.70 3.06
CA ALA A 165 5.65 -28.41 2.57
C ALA A 165 5.64 -27.02 1.91
N ASN A 166 6.10 -26.01 2.65
CA ASN A 166 6.62 -24.72 2.16
C ASN A 166 5.83 -23.99 1.06
N ARG A 167 4.49 -24.10 1.03
CA ARG A 167 3.70 -23.23 0.16
C ARG A 167 3.57 -21.88 0.86
N THR A 168 4.56 -21.02 0.67
CA THR A 168 4.54 -19.66 1.17
C THR A 168 3.40 -18.90 0.48
N ASP A 169 2.44 -18.44 1.26
CA ASP A 169 1.33 -17.66 0.73
C ASP A 169 1.80 -16.24 0.34
N PHE A 170 0.98 -15.57 -0.48
CA PHE A 170 1.29 -14.24 -1.00
C PHE A 170 1.65 -13.22 0.10
N PHE A 171 0.91 -13.22 1.22
CA PHE A 171 1.11 -12.22 2.27
C PHE A 171 2.32 -12.54 3.13
N SER A 172 2.61 -13.82 3.40
CA SER A 172 3.86 -14.20 4.05
C SER A 172 5.08 -13.77 3.23
N CYS A 173 5.09 -14.03 1.91
CA CYS A 173 6.18 -13.55 1.05
C CYS A 173 6.26 -12.02 0.95
N LEU A 174 5.13 -11.33 1.05
CA LEU A 174 5.07 -9.86 1.03
C LEU A 174 5.62 -9.27 2.34
N THR A 175 5.26 -9.82 3.51
CA THR A 175 5.83 -9.43 4.80
C THR A 175 7.35 -9.62 4.78
N THR A 176 7.84 -10.78 4.35
CA THR A 176 9.29 -11.03 4.23
C THR A 176 9.95 -10.04 3.28
N PHE A 177 9.30 -9.73 2.15
CA PHE A 177 9.80 -8.71 1.23
C PHE A 177 9.94 -7.35 1.91
N PHE A 178 8.95 -6.88 2.67
CA PHE A 178 9.07 -5.62 3.40
C PHE A 178 10.20 -5.67 4.43
N GLN A 179 10.31 -6.75 5.22
CA GLN A 179 11.36 -6.90 6.24
C GLN A 179 12.76 -6.87 5.63
N GLU A 180 13.01 -7.65 4.57
CA GLU A 180 14.31 -7.70 3.88
C GLU A 180 14.70 -6.35 3.27
N HIS A 181 13.72 -5.60 2.75
CA HIS A 181 13.97 -4.31 2.13
C HIS A 181 14.04 -3.19 3.15
N GLN A 182 13.35 -3.29 4.28
CA GLN A 182 13.49 -2.39 5.40
C GLN A 182 14.91 -2.44 5.97
N GLU A 183 15.49 -3.63 6.14
CA GLU A 183 16.88 -3.80 6.57
C GLU A 183 17.89 -3.18 5.57
N LYS A 184 17.64 -3.32 4.27
CA LYS A 184 18.57 -2.86 3.21
C LYS A 184 18.41 -1.40 2.83
N TRP A 185 17.18 -0.89 2.83
CA TRP A 185 16.81 0.42 2.27
C TRP A 185 16.36 1.42 3.34
N GLY A 186 16.14 0.94 4.57
CA GLY A 186 15.65 1.71 5.70
C GLY A 186 14.13 1.62 5.88
N ASP A 187 13.69 2.07 7.04
CA ASP A 187 12.27 2.05 7.48
C ASP A 187 11.39 3.03 6.71
N ASN A 188 11.99 4.08 6.17
CA ASN A 188 11.26 5.17 5.55
C ASN A 188 11.16 4.97 4.04
N VAL A 189 9.94 4.70 3.56
CA VAL A 189 9.57 4.54 2.14
C VAL A 189 9.90 5.78 1.29
N SER A 190 10.10 6.93 1.94
CA SER A 190 10.46 8.21 1.34
C SER A 190 11.93 8.35 0.94
N ASN A 191 12.77 7.46 1.47
CA ASN A 191 14.22 7.59 1.47
C ASN A 191 14.88 6.29 0.98
N GLY A 192 16.19 6.35 0.76
CA GLY A 192 17.00 5.17 0.46
C GLY A 192 16.59 4.46 -0.83
N GLY A 193 16.62 3.12 -0.80
CA GLY A 193 16.32 2.28 -1.97
C GLY A 193 14.84 2.26 -2.38
N TRP A 194 13.92 2.62 -1.47
CA TRP A 194 12.48 2.65 -1.75
C TRP A 194 12.12 3.61 -2.85
N VAL A 195 12.75 4.78 -2.86
CA VAL A 195 12.60 5.79 -3.93
C VAL A 195 12.74 5.16 -5.31
N LYS A 196 13.88 4.49 -5.53
CA LYS A 196 14.22 3.97 -6.86
C LYS A 196 13.22 2.89 -7.25
N TYR A 197 12.86 2.04 -6.30
CA TYR A 197 11.85 1.01 -6.51
C TYR A 197 10.48 1.59 -6.89
N ILE A 198 10.06 2.68 -6.23
CA ILE A 198 8.80 3.38 -6.52
C ILE A 198 8.87 4.05 -7.90
N ASP A 199 9.96 4.74 -8.21
CA ASP A 199 10.16 5.38 -9.51
C ASP A 199 10.08 4.34 -10.65
N ASP A 200 10.79 3.21 -10.52
CA ASP A 200 10.74 2.11 -11.47
C ASP A 200 9.32 1.54 -11.61
N ALA A 201 8.61 1.37 -10.49
CA ALA A 201 7.23 0.89 -10.49
C ALA A 201 6.27 1.87 -11.18
N ILE A 202 6.44 3.19 -11.01
CA ILE A 202 5.65 4.22 -11.71
C ILE A 202 5.88 4.15 -13.22
N GLN A 203 7.13 3.99 -13.66
CA GLN A 203 7.43 3.89 -15.09
C GLN A 203 6.77 2.64 -15.72
N VAL A 204 6.76 1.51 -14.99
CA VAL A 204 6.02 0.32 -15.41
C VAL A 204 4.52 0.61 -15.47
N GLU A 205 3.97 1.25 -14.44
CA GLU A 205 2.53 1.58 -14.39
C GLU A 205 2.11 2.47 -15.57
N ARG A 206 2.88 3.53 -15.88
CA ARG A 206 2.62 4.41 -17.03
C ARG A 206 2.71 3.71 -18.38
N ARG A 207 3.62 2.73 -18.51
CA ARG A 207 3.74 1.93 -19.73
C ARG A 207 2.55 1.00 -19.92
N GLU A 208 2.06 0.39 -18.83
CA GLU A 208 0.91 -0.52 -18.87
C GLU A 208 -0.43 0.23 -18.97
N HIS A 209 -0.50 1.47 -18.48
CA HIS A 209 -1.70 2.31 -18.41
C HIS A 209 -1.40 3.74 -18.88
N PRO A 210 -1.16 3.97 -20.19
CA PRO A 210 -0.85 5.29 -20.72
C PRO A 210 -1.98 6.32 -20.51
N GLU A 211 -3.22 5.86 -20.37
CA GLU A 211 -4.40 6.67 -20.09
C GLU A 211 -4.54 7.10 -18.61
N ASP A 212 -3.83 6.44 -17.69
CA ASP A 212 -3.86 6.80 -16.28
C ASP A 212 -2.82 7.88 -16.01
N LEU A 213 -3.29 9.12 -15.90
CA LEU A 213 -2.44 10.28 -15.62
C LEU A 213 -1.85 10.30 -14.20
N LEU A 214 -2.20 9.31 -13.35
CA LEU A 214 -1.76 9.20 -11.96
C LEU A 214 -1.90 10.52 -11.18
N PRO A 215 -3.06 11.21 -11.21
CA PRO A 215 -3.21 12.55 -10.64
C PRO A 215 -2.97 12.61 -9.14
N ILE A 216 -3.05 11.45 -8.45
CA ILE A 216 -2.79 11.34 -7.01
C ILE A 216 -1.30 11.44 -6.70
N ILE A 217 -0.40 11.11 -7.63
CA ILE A 217 1.05 11.16 -7.41
C ILE A 217 1.56 12.44 -8.09
N PRO A 218 1.99 13.47 -7.32
CA PRO A 218 2.46 14.70 -7.91
C PRO A 218 3.64 14.44 -8.83
N THR A 219 3.49 14.82 -10.10
CA THR A 219 4.57 14.83 -11.07
C THR A 219 5.22 16.20 -11.01
N ARG A 220 6.52 16.26 -10.72
CA ARG A 220 7.26 17.49 -11.01
C ARG A 220 7.55 17.49 -12.50
N ASP A 221 6.96 18.45 -13.20
CA ASP A 221 7.33 18.73 -14.59
C ASP A 221 8.84 18.98 -14.64
N SER A 222 9.58 18.05 -15.25
CA SER A 222 11.03 18.15 -15.41
C SER A 222 11.46 19.34 -16.29
N SER A 223 10.51 20.13 -16.80
CA SER A 223 10.76 21.33 -17.63
C SER A 223 11.22 22.55 -16.83
N ALA A 224 11.04 22.59 -15.50
CA ALA A 224 11.38 23.78 -14.71
C ALA A 224 12.90 23.95 -14.44
N SER A 225 13.74 22.94 -14.71
CA SER A 225 15.19 23.04 -14.44
C SER A 225 16.03 23.51 -15.63
N ALA A 226 15.43 23.78 -16.79
CA ALA A 226 16.14 24.25 -17.98
C ALA A 226 16.07 25.77 -18.23
N ALA A 227 15.28 26.51 -17.44
CA ALA A 227 15.07 27.95 -17.60
C ALA A 227 15.69 28.76 -16.45
N SER A 228 16.99 28.61 -16.21
CA SER A 228 17.77 29.53 -15.38
C SER A 228 19.18 29.69 -15.94
N THR A 229 19.29 29.79 -17.25
CA THR A 229 20.43 30.45 -17.89
C THR A 229 19.87 31.71 -18.53
N SER A 230 19.54 32.70 -17.69
CA SER A 230 19.38 34.07 -18.17
C SER A 230 20.73 34.50 -18.71
N THR A 231 20.85 34.47 -20.03
CA THR A 231 21.95 35.07 -20.78
C THR A 231 22.00 36.53 -20.39
N GLY A 232 22.88 36.87 -19.45
CA GLY A 232 23.24 38.24 -19.18
C GLY A 232 23.82 38.82 -20.46
N THR A 233 23.05 39.67 -21.14
CA THR A 233 23.58 40.54 -22.19
C THR A 233 24.71 41.36 -21.59
N PRO A 234 25.95 41.28 -22.10
CA PRO A 234 27.02 42.15 -21.63
C PRO A 234 26.67 43.58 -22.07
N VAL A 235 26.33 44.44 -21.11
CA VAL A 235 26.30 45.89 -21.32
C VAL A 235 27.74 46.34 -21.51
N TYR A 236 28.07 46.69 -22.75
CA TYR A 236 29.36 47.23 -23.15
C TYR A 236 29.53 48.60 -22.50
N ASN A 237 30.45 48.72 -21.53
CA ASN A 237 30.83 50.00 -20.94
C ASN A 237 32.29 50.31 -21.35
N PRO A 238 32.53 51.24 -22.30
CA PRO A 238 33.88 51.60 -22.69
C PRO A 238 34.32 52.82 -21.87
N SER A 239 35.15 52.64 -20.84
CA SER A 239 35.98 53.72 -20.27
C SER A 239 37.09 53.20 -19.34
N LEU A 240 38.31 53.36 -19.86
CA LEU A 240 39.62 53.57 -19.22
C LEU A 240 40.45 52.40 -18.63
N PRO A 241 41.81 52.49 -18.74
CA PRO A 241 42.75 51.46 -18.41
C PRO A 241 43.33 51.63 -16.99
N GLY A 242 43.49 50.52 -16.29
CA GLY A 242 44.24 50.44 -15.05
C GLY A 242 44.54 48.99 -14.71
N GLN A 243 45.82 48.61 -14.81
CA GLN A 243 46.40 47.34 -14.33
C GLN A 243 45.89 46.98 -12.93
N VAL A 244 45.73 45.68 -12.63
CA VAL A 244 46.61 44.90 -11.72
C VAL A 244 46.34 43.39 -11.96
N GLU A 245 47.41 42.62 -12.08
CA GLU A 245 47.44 41.15 -12.16
C GLU A 245 46.84 40.50 -10.90
N SER A 246 46.03 39.44 -11.06
CA SER A 246 45.70 38.55 -9.95
C SER A 246 45.36 37.14 -10.43
N HIS A 247 45.87 36.17 -9.70
CA HIS A 247 46.05 34.78 -10.06
C HIS A 247 44.76 34.00 -10.36
N GLY A 248 44.83 33.18 -11.41
CA GLY A 248 43.82 32.20 -11.77
C GLY A 248 43.68 31.09 -10.71
N GLY A 249 42.55 31.10 -10.02
CA GLY A 249 42.02 29.95 -9.29
C GLY A 249 40.81 29.41 -10.04
N THR A 250 41.01 28.36 -10.83
CA THR A 250 39.93 27.61 -11.50
C THR A 250 39.13 26.85 -10.44
N PHE A 251 38.04 27.44 -9.94
CA PHE A 251 37.05 26.71 -9.16
C PHE A 251 36.25 25.81 -10.11
N MET A 252 36.56 24.51 -10.11
CA MET A 252 35.63 23.51 -10.62
C MET A 252 34.42 23.46 -9.69
N THR A 253 33.33 24.13 -10.09
CA THR A 253 32.01 23.86 -9.52
C THR A 253 31.65 22.41 -9.83
N PRO A 254 31.42 21.57 -8.80
CA PRO A 254 30.96 20.20 -9.02
C PRO A 254 29.60 20.24 -9.75
N PRO A 255 29.35 19.30 -10.69
CA PRO A 255 28.03 19.18 -11.29
C PRO A 255 26.99 18.93 -10.19
N PRO A 256 25.79 19.54 -10.29
CA PRO A 256 24.73 19.28 -9.32
C PRO A 256 24.41 17.77 -9.31
N PRO A 257 24.15 17.18 -8.12
CA PRO A 257 23.82 15.77 -8.00
C PRO A 257 22.54 15.48 -8.80
N SER A 258 22.69 14.80 -9.93
CA SER A 258 21.65 14.61 -10.94
C SER A 258 20.72 13.44 -10.65
N ASN A 259 20.40 13.14 -9.39
CA ASN A 259 19.40 12.11 -9.02
C ASN A 259 18.79 12.35 -7.64
N LEU A 260 18.28 13.56 -7.38
CA LEU A 260 17.40 13.76 -6.23
C LEU A 260 16.02 13.19 -6.54
N SER A 261 15.65 12.17 -5.78
CA SER A 261 14.32 11.55 -5.79
C SER A 261 13.20 12.58 -5.82
N GLN A 262 12.22 12.40 -6.70
CA GLN A 262 10.99 13.21 -6.67
C GLN A 262 10.16 12.98 -5.39
N PHE A 263 10.43 11.89 -4.67
CA PHE A 263 9.62 11.41 -3.55
C PHE A 263 10.03 11.94 -2.20
N SER A 264 11.31 12.24 -1.94
CA SER A 264 11.72 12.73 -0.61
C SER A 264 10.94 13.99 -0.18
N ALA A 265 10.51 14.83 -1.14
CA ALA A 265 9.69 16.01 -0.87
C ALA A 265 8.22 15.71 -0.53
N LEU A 266 7.65 14.59 -1.02
CA LEU A 266 6.24 14.24 -0.79
C LEU A 266 5.96 13.80 0.64
N PHE A 267 7.00 13.36 1.35
CA PHE A 267 6.89 12.89 2.72
C PHE A 267 7.47 13.89 3.75
N LEU A 268 8.01 15.01 3.28
CA LEU A 268 8.48 16.12 4.12
C LEU A 268 7.37 17.13 4.45
N SER A 269 6.09 16.74 4.38
CA SER A 269 5.04 17.62 4.89
C SER A 269 5.27 17.87 6.39
N PRO A 270 5.30 19.14 6.84
CA PRO A 270 5.54 19.46 8.23
C PRO A 270 4.45 18.82 9.07
N GLY A 271 4.87 18.06 10.08
CA GLY A 271 3.98 17.34 10.98
C GLY A 271 2.89 18.26 11.51
N VAL A 272 1.64 17.85 11.33
CA VAL A 272 0.56 18.30 12.19
C VAL A 272 0.82 17.60 13.52
N SER A 273 1.47 18.30 14.44
CA SER A 273 1.49 17.91 15.84
C SER A 273 0.03 17.91 16.31
N ASN A 274 -0.53 16.73 16.55
CA ASN A 274 -1.74 16.57 17.36
C ASN A 274 -1.34 16.47 18.83
#